data_AF-A0A8S3CGF6-F1
#
_entry.id   AF-A0A8S3CGF6-F1
#
_cell.length_a   1.000
_cell.length_b   1.000
_cell.length_c   1.000
_cell.angle_alpha   90.00
_cell.angle_beta   90.00
_cell.angle_gamma   90.00
#
_symmetry.space_group_name_H-M   'P 1'
#
loop_
_entity.id
_entity.type
_entity.pdbx_description
1 polymer ?
#
loop_
_entity_poly.entity_id
_entity_poly.type
_entity_poly.pdbx_seq_one_letter_code
_entity_poly.pdbx_strand_id
1 'polypeptide(L)'
;MSRIFIFFTLILPYSLAEVWIIHVHTANEQYAGTDANVYIRLFNPKHESTGEYQLTHSNWQPEPHELPFRNLFEIGAVERFRIRTEDIGAVAKIEVSYFSVLSHRRLQLIMKELLRY
;
A
#
# COMPACT_ATOMS: atom_id res chain seq x y z
N MET A 1 -25.65 -29.39 -35.74
CA MET A 1 -25.03 -29.60 -34.40
C MET A 1 -23.55 -29.29 -34.55
N SER A 2 -23.11 -28.11 -34.12
CA SER A 2 -21.72 -27.68 -34.28
C SER A 2 -21.10 -27.52 -32.89
N ARG A 3 -20.07 -28.32 -32.60
CA ARG A 3 -19.35 -28.31 -31.33
C ARG A 3 -18.36 -27.13 -31.31
N ILE A 4 -18.50 -26.24 -30.33
CA ILE A 4 -17.48 -25.26 -29.98
C ILE A 4 -16.49 -25.96 -29.04
N PHE A 5 -15.20 -25.93 -29.39
CA PHE A 5 -14.13 -26.31 -28.46
C PHE A 5 -13.56 -25.01 -27.88
N ILE A 6 -13.77 -24.79 -26.58
CA ILE A 6 -13.12 -23.72 -25.83
C ILE A 6 -11.90 -24.36 -25.15
N PHE A 7 -10.70 -24.00 -25.58
CA PHE A 7 -9.47 -24.31 -24.86
C PHE A 7 -9.17 -23.16 -23.89
N PHE A 8 -9.30 -23.41 -22.58
CA PHE A 8 -8.78 -22.54 -21.55
C PHE A 8 -7.39 -23.06 -21.16
N THR A 9 -6.33 -22.42 -21.66
CA THR A 9 -5.00 -22.60 -21.06
C THR A 9 -4.94 -21.72 -19.82
N LEU A 10 -5.11 -22.34 -18.66
CA LEU A 10 -4.82 -21.69 -17.38
C LEU A 10 -3.30 -21.56 -17.25
N ILE A 11 -2.75 -20.41 -17.63
CA ILE A 11 -1.44 -20.01 -17.12
C ILE A 11 -1.72 -19.57 -15.68
N LEU A 12 -1.57 -20.49 -14.72
CA LEU A 12 -1.47 -20.08 -13.31
C LEU A 12 -0.24 -19.17 -13.22
N PRO A 13 -0.35 -17.88 -12.88
CA PRO A 13 0.82 -17.18 -12.42
C PRO A 13 1.20 -17.83 -11.10
N TYR A 14 2.21 -18.70 -11.13
CA TYR A 14 3.02 -19.04 -9.95
C TYR A 14 3.82 -17.79 -9.53
N SER A 15 3.14 -16.67 -9.31
CA SER A 15 3.75 -15.49 -8.74
C SER A 15 3.64 -15.63 -7.24
N LEU A 16 4.75 -15.99 -6.57
CA LEU A 16 4.87 -15.89 -5.11
C LEU A 16 4.74 -14.43 -4.63
N ALA A 17 4.75 -13.47 -5.55
CA ALA A 17 4.61 -12.06 -5.26
C ALA A 17 3.18 -11.57 -5.56
N GLU A 18 2.58 -10.91 -4.59
CA GLU A 18 1.27 -10.26 -4.70
C GLU A 18 1.43 -8.75 -4.93
N VAL A 19 0.51 -8.14 -5.67
CA VAL A 19 0.52 -6.69 -5.94
C VAL A 19 -0.58 -6.03 -5.13
N TRP A 20 -0.21 -5.14 -4.21
CA TRP A 20 -1.16 -4.40 -3.39
C TRP A 20 -1.29 -2.95 -3.86
N ILE A 21 -2.53 -2.47 -3.90
CA ILE A 21 -2.85 -1.06 -4.11
C ILE A 21 -3.23 -0.47 -2.75
N ILE A 22 -2.45 0.51 -2.30
CA ILE A 22 -2.63 1.18 -1.00
C ILE A 22 -3.12 2.58 -1.26
N HIS A 23 -4.27 2.92 -0.69
CA HIS A 23 -4.78 4.28 -0.64
C HIS A 23 -4.41 4.90 0.70
N VAL A 24 -3.64 5.98 0.66
CA VAL A 24 -3.31 6.78 1.83
C VAL A 24 -4.14 8.04 1.76
N HIS A 25 -4.90 8.30 2.82
CA HIS A 25 -5.67 9.52 2.99
C HIS A 25 -5.04 10.30 4.13
N THR A 26 -4.37 11.40 3.81
CA THR A 26 -3.81 12.31 4.81
C THR A 26 -4.93 13.23 5.29
N ALA A 27 -5.13 13.34 6.61
CA ALA A 27 -6.25 14.11 7.16
C ALA A 27 -6.21 15.58 6.69
N ASN A 28 -7.39 16.18 6.52
CA ASN A 28 -7.52 17.61 6.19
C ASN A 28 -7.58 18.46 7.47
N GLU A 29 -6.57 18.29 8.33
CA GLU A 29 -6.43 18.97 9.60
C GLU A 29 -5.05 19.61 9.70
N GLN A 30 -4.94 20.68 10.49
CA GLN A 30 -3.69 21.39 10.67
C GLN A 30 -2.62 20.42 11.23
N TYR A 31 -1.43 20.43 10.61
CA TYR A 31 -0.30 19.56 10.96
C TYR A 31 -0.46 18.06 10.66
N ALA A 32 -1.46 17.65 9.88
CA ALA A 32 -1.64 16.24 9.50
C ALA A 32 -0.60 15.74 8.48
N GLY A 33 0.00 16.64 7.70
CA GLY A 33 1.01 16.31 6.68
C GLY A 33 2.39 16.02 7.25
N THR A 34 3.26 15.39 6.46
CA THR A 34 4.62 15.05 6.88
C THR A 34 5.66 15.05 5.76
N ASP A 35 6.85 15.56 6.06
CA ASP A 35 8.05 15.43 5.21
C ASP A 35 8.89 14.18 5.56
N ALA A 36 8.40 13.35 6.49
CA ALA A 36 9.11 12.15 6.92
C ALA A 36 9.03 11.02 5.90
N ASN A 37 9.96 10.07 5.98
CA ASN A 37 9.83 8.83 5.23
C ASN A 37 8.70 7.99 5.82
N VAL A 38 7.72 7.61 5.00
CA VAL A 38 6.58 6.77 5.39
C VAL A 38 6.78 5.34 4.90
N TYR A 39 6.46 4.38 5.76
CA TYR A 39 6.60 2.95 5.52
C TYR A 39 5.31 2.22 5.86
N ILE A 40 5.07 1.11 5.16
CA ILE A 40 3.96 0.20 5.43
C ILE A 40 4.45 -1.23 5.63
N ARG A 41 3.75 -1.98 6.47
CA ARG A 41 3.90 -3.42 6.64
C ARG A 41 2.53 -4.06 6.81
N LEU A 42 2.26 -5.11 6.03
CA LEU A 42 1.02 -5.87 6.10
C LEU A 42 1.26 -7.14 6.90
N PHE A 43 0.26 -7.57 7.66
CA PHE A 43 0.30 -8.81 8.42
C PHE A 43 -0.94 -9.64 8.19
N ASN A 44 -0.77 -10.95 8.15
CA ASN A 44 -1.87 -11.91 8.09
C ASN A 44 -2.40 -12.25 9.50
N PRO A 45 -3.51 -13.01 9.63
CA PRO A 45 -4.05 -13.43 10.94
C PRO A 45 -3.06 -14.23 11.81
N LYS A 46 -2.00 -14.81 11.21
CA LYS A 46 -0.96 -15.56 11.91
C LYS A 46 0.23 -14.70 12.33
N HIS A 47 0.16 -13.38 12.12
CA HIS A 47 1.23 -12.41 12.41
C HIS A 47 2.47 -12.53 11.52
N GLU A 48 2.39 -13.26 10.40
CA GLU A 48 3.41 -13.22 9.36
C GLU A 48 3.29 -11.90 8.60
N SER A 49 4.42 -11.30 8.21
CA SER A 49 4.44 -9.97 7.59
C SER A 49 5.09 -9.97 6.22
N THR A 50 4.66 -9.05 5.36
CA THR A 50 5.25 -8.80 4.04
C THR A 50 6.67 -8.22 4.09
N GLY A 51 7.17 -7.84 5.27
CA GLY A 51 8.31 -6.95 5.40
C GLY A 51 7.89 -5.48 5.28
N GLU A 52 8.85 -4.57 5.39
CA GLU A 52 8.63 -3.12 5.38
C GLU A 52 8.87 -2.53 3.98
N TYR A 53 7.91 -1.74 3.50
CA TYR A 53 8.00 -1.05 2.22
C TYR A 53 7.91 0.46 2.42
N GLN A 54 8.87 1.19 1.87
CA GLN A 54 8.80 2.65 1.85
C GLN A 54 7.84 3.12 0.75
N LEU A 55 6.97 4.08 1.09
CA LEU A 55 6.08 4.74 0.15
C LEU A 55 6.80 5.98 -0.42
N THR A 56 7.02 5.99 -1.74
CA THR A 56 7.82 7.00 -2.44
C THR A 56 7.24 7.29 -3.82
N HIS A 57 7.79 8.27 -4.55
CA HIS A 57 7.41 8.52 -5.94
C HIS A 57 7.58 7.31 -6.87
N SER A 58 8.53 6.41 -6.57
CA SER A 58 8.81 5.23 -7.41
C SER A 58 7.68 4.19 -7.43
N ASN A 59 6.86 4.16 -6.38
CA ASN A 59 5.73 3.25 -6.26
C ASN A 59 4.40 3.99 -6.10
N TRP A 60 4.40 5.31 -6.20
CA TRP A 60 3.19 6.13 -6.31
C TRP A 60 2.59 6.02 -7.72
N GLN A 61 1.27 6.00 -7.78
CA GLN A 61 0.47 5.93 -9.00
C GLN A 61 -0.46 7.15 -9.04
N PRO A 62 0.01 8.30 -9.56
CA PRO A 62 -0.85 9.45 -9.74
C PRO A 62 -2.00 9.10 -10.69
N GLU A 63 -3.17 9.63 -10.37
CA GLU A 63 -4.24 9.67 -11.36
C GLU A 63 -3.87 10.63 -12.52
N PRO A 64 -4.43 10.46 -13.73
CA PRO A 64 -3.99 11.22 -14.92
C PRO A 64 -4.05 12.75 -14.81
N HIS A 65 -4.81 13.27 -13.84
CA HIS A 65 -4.98 14.70 -13.58
C HIS A 65 -4.04 15.23 -12.48
N GLU A 66 -3.29 14.37 -11.80
CA GLU A 66 -2.34 14.75 -10.76
C GLU A 66 -0.96 15.06 -11.33
N LEU A 67 -0.28 16.07 -10.78
CA LEU A 67 1.07 16.44 -11.18
C LEU A 67 2.09 15.40 -10.68
N PRO A 68 2.94 14.81 -11.53
CA PRO A 68 3.86 13.74 -11.15
C PRO A 68 5.02 14.17 -10.23
N PHE A 69 5.17 15.48 -9.97
CA PHE A 69 6.23 16.06 -9.14
C PHE A 69 5.63 16.89 -7.99
N ARG A 70 4.81 16.26 -7.15
CA ARG A 70 4.26 16.88 -5.93
C ARG A 70 4.89 16.30 -4.68
N ASN A 71 4.76 16.96 -3.55
CA ASN A 71 5.06 16.31 -2.27
C ASN A 71 3.98 15.26 -1.96
N LEU A 72 4.39 14.16 -1.34
CA LEU A 72 3.48 13.11 -0.87
C LEU A 72 3.14 13.37 0.60
N PHE A 73 1.99 12.87 1.05
CA PHE A 73 1.55 12.97 2.45
C PHE A 73 1.30 14.42 2.90
N GLU A 74 0.81 15.25 1.97
CA GLU A 74 0.39 16.62 2.25
C GLU A 74 -1.01 16.63 2.88
N ILE A 75 -1.32 17.69 3.65
CA ILE A 75 -2.62 17.84 4.32
C ILE A 75 -3.76 17.71 3.29
N GLY A 76 -4.73 16.84 3.59
CA GLY A 76 -5.89 16.60 2.72
C GLY A 76 -5.61 15.80 1.45
N ALA A 77 -4.38 15.34 1.23
CA ALA A 77 -4.02 14.59 0.04
C ALA A 77 -4.51 13.14 0.11
N VAL A 78 -4.82 12.60 -1.07
CA VAL A 78 -5.08 11.18 -1.29
C VAL A 78 -4.01 10.66 -2.25
N GLU A 79 -3.28 9.65 -1.84
CA GLU A 79 -2.23 9.03 -2.64
C GLU A 79 -2.53 7.54 -2.85
N ARG A 80 -2.24 7.06 -4.05
CA ARG A 80 -2.34 5.64 -4.41
C ARG A 80 -0.95 5.06 -4.65
N PHE A 81 -0.60 4.01 -3.95
CA PHE A 81 0.69 3.33 -4.09
C PHE A 81 0.50 1.90 -4.57
N ARG A 82 1.44 1.41 -5.39
CA ARG A 82 1.52 0.01 -5.83
C ARG A 82 2.77 -0.64 -5.28
N ILE A 83 2.61 -1.55 -4.32
CA ILE A 83 3.72 -2.34 -3.80
C ILE A 83 3.63 -3.79 -4.28
N ARG A 84 4.78 -4.43 -4.45
CA ARG A 84 4.87 -5.87 -4.70
C ARG A 84 5.41 -6.52 -3.44
N THR A 85 4.66 -7.46 -2.88
CA THR A 85 5.00 -8.15 -1.64
C THR A 85 5.09 -9.65 -1.86
N GLU A 86 5.63 -10.37 -0.89
CA GLU A 86 5.39 -11.81 -0.79
C GLU A 86 3.90 -12.06 -0.50
N ASP A 87 3.39 -13.19 -0.98
CA ASP A 87 2.06 -13.69 -0.64
C ASP A 87 2.04 -14.12 0.84
N ILE A 88 1.25 -13.41 1.65
CA ILE A 88 1.00 -13.73 3.06
C ILE A 88 -0.43 -14.22 3.29
N GLY A 89 -1.21 -14.42 2.22
CA GLY A 89 -2.64 -14.63 2.24
C GLY A 89 -3.41 -13.38 2.68
N ALA A 90 -4.56 -13.58 3.34
CA ALA A 90 -5.43 -12.48 3.77
C ALA A 90 -4.72 -11.54 4.76
N VAL A 91 -4.89 -10.22 4.57
CA VAL A 91 -4.37 -9.20 5.48
C VAL A 91 -5.34 -8.99 6.64
N ALA A 92 -4.83 -9.04 7.87
CA ALA A 92 -5.57 -8.79 9.10
C ALA A 92 -5.15 -7.50 9.83
N LYS A 93 -3.95 -6.98 9.53
CA LYS A 93 -3.41 -5.78 10.17
C LYS A 93 -2.49 -5.03 9.21
N ILE A 94 -2.57 -3.70 9.26
CA ILE A 94 -1.60 -2.80 8.64
C ILE A 94 -0.85 -2.06 9.75
N GLU A 95 0.46 -1.99 9.62
CA GLU A 95 1.29 -1.02 10.33
C GLU A 95 1.76 0.06 9.36
N VAL A 96 1.51 1.31 9.72
CA VAL A 96 2.14 2.47 9.08
C VAL A 96 3.18 3.01 10.04
N SER A 97 4.38 3.30 9.57
CA SER A 97 5.40 3.94 10.38
C SER A 97 6.10 5.07 9.66
N TYR A 98 6.63 6.02 10.41
CA TYR A 98 7.42 7.10 9.84
C TYR A 98 8.75 7.30 10.57
N PHE A 99 9.75 7.73 9.83
CA PHE A 99 11.06 8.08 10.34
C PHE A 99 11.39 9.52 9.99
N SER A 100 11.47 10.36 11.01
CA SER A 100 12.03 11.71 10.91
C SER A 100 13.32 11.77 11.71
N VAL A 101 14.38 12.32 11.10
CA VAL A 101 15.69 12.51 11.75
C VAL A 101 15.55 13.39 13.00
N LEU A 102 14.54 14.25 13.05
CA LEU A 102 14.28 15.17 14.16
C LEU A 102 13.63 14.49 15.38
N SER A 103 12.89 13.40 15.20
CA SER A 103 12.04 12.84 16.27
C SER A 103 12.68 11.73 17.10
N HIS A 104 13.84 11.17 16.71
CA HIS A 104 14.51 10.02 17.37
C HIS A 104 13.59 8.81 17.70
N ARG A 105 12.35 8.77 17.19
CA ARG A 105 11.33 7.75 17.50
C ARG A 105 10.55 7.41 16.24
N ARG A 106 10.52 6.12 15.92
CA ARG A 106 9.60 5.53 14.94
C ARG A 106 8.24 5.42 15.61
N LEU A 107 7.24 6.11 15.08
CA LEU A 107 5.85 5.95 15.52
C LEU A 107 5.17 4.95 14.60
N GLN A 108 4.46 3.99 15.19
CA GLN A 108 3.71 2.95 14.50
C GLN A 108 2.23 3.20 14.73
N LEU A 109 1.48 3.42 13.65
CA LEU A 109 0.03 3.43 13.66
C LEU A 109 -0.44 2.04 13.24
N ILE A 110 -1.18 1.36 14.12
CA ILE A 110 -1.83 0.09 13.81
C ILE A 110 -3.26 0.41 13.36
N MET A 111 -3.55 0.20 12.08
CA MET A 111 -4.92 0.22 11.59
C MET A 111 -5.53 -1.17 11.77
N LYS A 112 -6.57 -1.27 12.61
CA LYS A 112 -7.27 -2.53 12.95
C LYS A 112 -8.51 -2.81 12.11
N GLU A 113 -8.88 -1.95 11.17
CA GLU A 113 -10.02 -2.21 10.29
C GLU A 113 -9.60 -2.10 8.82
N LEU A 114 -9.43 -3.25 8.20
CA LEU A 114 -9.56 -3.43 6.76
C LEU A 114 -10.84 -4.24 6.56
N LEU A 115 -11.65 -3.86 5.57
CA LEU A 115 -13.00 -4.34 5.25
C LEU A 115 -14.11 -3.39 5.72
N ARG A 116 -14.22 -2.25 5.04
CA ARG A 116 -15.51 -1.64 4.65
C ARG A 116 -15.27 -0.41 3.77
N TYR A 117 -15.05 -0.65 2.48
CA TYR A 117 -15.56 0.16 1.37
C TYR A 117 -15.75 -0.76 0.17
#